data_AF-A0A218PK85-F1
#
_entry.id   AF-A0A218PK85-F1
#
_cell.length_a   1.000
_cell.length_b   1.000
_cell.length_c   1.000
_cell.angle_alpha   90.00
_cell.angle_beta   90.00
_cell.angle_gamma   90.00
#
_symmetry.space_group_name_H-M   'P 1'
#
loop_
_entity.id
_entity.type
_entity.pdbx_description
1 polymer ?
#
loop_
_entity_poly.entity_id
_entity_poly.type
_entity_poly.pdbx_seq_one_letter_code
_entity_poly.pdbx_strand_id
1 'polypeptide(L)' 'MPSLFRLLFVLCMLAALVLGGLYILATRFEPEQQTISKPVSGVKIRP' A
#
# COMPACT_ATOMS: atom_id res chain seq x y z
N MET A 1 -1.40 -34.09 13.55
CA MET A 1 -2.42 -34.40 12.52
C MET A 1 -2.02 -33.70 11.22
N PRO A 2 -1.85 -34.42 10.11
CA PRO A 2 -1.38 -33.84 8.84
C PRO A 2 -2.34 -32.79 8.25
N SER A 3 -3.60 -32.76 8.68
CA SER A 3 -4.59 -31.74 8.30
C SER A 3 -4.25 -30.33 8.82
N LEU A 4 -3.74 -30.22 10.06
CA LEU A 4 -3.42 -28.92 10.67
C LEU A 4 -2.24 -28.25 9.95
N PHE A 5 -1.21 -29.02 9.59
CA PHE A 5 -0.07 -28.50 8.84
C PHE A 5 -0.49 -28.00 7.44
N ARG A 6 -1.36 -28.76 6.75
CA ARG A 6 -1.92 -28.33 5.45
C ARG A 6 -2.71 -27.03 5.58
N LEU A 7 -3.55 -26.92 6.62
CA LEU A 7 -4.30 -25.70 6.90
C LEU A 7 -3.37 -24.52 7.10
N LEU A 8 -2.34 -24.67 7.93
CA LEU A 8 -1.37 -23.61 8.21
C LEU A 8 -0.61 -23.19 6.95
N PHE A 9 -0.21 -24.16 6.13
CA PHE A 9 0.45 -23.90 4.85
C PHE A 9 -0.43 -23.08 3.90
N VAL A 10 -1.69 -23.47 3.73
CA VAL A 10 -2.66 -22.73 2.90
C VAL A 10 -2.89 -21.32 3.45
N LEU A 11 -3.02 -21.18 4.77
CA LEU A 11 -3.19 -19.88 5.42
C LEU A 11 -2.00 -18.95 5.18
N CYS A 12 -0.77 -19.47 5.35
CA CYS A 12 0.46 -18.73 5.06
C CYS A 12 0.55 -18.33 3.58
N MET A 13 0.16 -19.22 2.67
CA MET A 13 0.18 -18.93 1.25
C MET A 13 -0.80 -17.80 0.89
N LEU A 14 -2.02 -17.84 1.43
CA LEU A 14 -3.01 -16.78 1.25
C LEU A 14 -2.53 -15.44 1.84
N ALA A 15 -1.99 -15.46 3.05
CA ALA A 15 -1.44 -14.27 3.69
C ALA A 15 -0.30 -13.65 2.87
N ALA A 16 0.61 -14.49 2.35
CA ALA A 16 1.71 -14.04 1.49
C ALA A 16 1.19 -13.39 0.20
N LEU A 17 0.15 -13.96 -0.41
CA LEU A 17 -0.45 -13.44 -1.64
C LEU A 17 -1.10 -12.08 -1.40
N VAL A 18 -1.86 -11.94 -0.30
CA VAL A 18 -2.51 -10.67 0.07
C VAL A 18 -1.47 -9.59 0.40
N LEU A 19 -0.51 -9.89 1.29
CA LEU A 19 0.51 -8.93 1.70
C LEU A 19 1.42 -8.53 0.54
N GLY A 20 1.85 -9.50 -0.27
CA GLY A 20 2.66 -9.24 -1.46
C GLY A 20 1.91 -8.40 -2.50
N GLY A 21 0.65 -8.73 -2.77
CA GLY A 21 -0.20 -7.94 -3.67
C GLY A 21 -0.39 -6.50 -3.19
N LEU A 22 -0.67 -6.33 -1.90
CA LEU A 22 -0.84 -5.01 -1.30
C LEU A 22 0.47 -4.19 -1.32
N TYR A 23 1.60 -4.85 -1.07
CA TYR A 23 2.93 -4.23 -1.16
C TYR A 23 3.24 -3.75 -2.58
N ILE A 24 2.96 -4.57 -3.60
CA ILE A 24 3.16 -4.18 -5.00
C ILE A 24 2.22 -3.02 -5.37
N LEU A 25 0.96 -3.08 -4.94
CA LEU A 25 0.00 -2.00 -5.21
C LEU A 25 0.47 -0.68 -4.60
N ALA A 26 0.89 -0.72 -3.33
CA ALA A 26 1.41 0.44 -2.62
C ALA A 26 2.66 1.02 -3.29
N THR A 27 3.59 0.18 -3.77
CA THR A 27 4.89 0.64 -4.28
C THR A 27 4.87 1.01 -5.77
N ARG A 28 3.98 0.42 -6.57
CA ARG A 28 3.96 0.63 -8.03
C ARG A 28 2.82 1.51 -8.52
N PHE A 29 1.78 1.65 -7.71
CA PHE A 29 0.62 2.48 -8.04
C PHE A 29 0.44 3.61 -7.03
N GLU A 30 1.49 3.94 -6.27
CA GLU A 30 1.50 5.17 -5.47
C GLU A 30 1.23 6.35 -6.43
N PRO A 31 0.16 7.12 -6.22
CA PRO A 31 -0.11 8.27 -7.07
C PRO A 31 1.05 9.24 -6.91
N GLU A 32 1.57 9.79 -8.01
CA GLU A 32 2.59 10.82 -7.94
C GLU A 32 2.15 11.86 -6.92
N GLN A 33 3.01 12.06 -5.92
CA GLN A 33 2.73 12.94 -4.80
C GLN A 33 2.66 14.35 -5.40
N GLN A 34 1.44 14.79 -5.74
CA GLN A 34 1.20 16.10 -6.31
C GLN A 34 1.54 17.10 -5.22
N THR A 35 2.79 17.57 -5.18
CA THR A 35 3.19 18.77 -4.47
C THR A 35 2.45 19.89 -5.17
N ILE A 36 1.21 20.15 -4.75
CA ILE A 36 0.45 21.32 -5.14
C ILE A 36 1.18 22.52 -4.52
N SER A 37 2.26 22.93 -5.16
CA SER A 37 2.88 24.25 -4.99
C SER A 37 2.15 25.28 -5.87
N LYS A 38 0.86 25.05 -6.17
CA LYS A 38 0.03 26.10 -6.73
C LYS A 38 -0.26 27.07 -5.59
N PRO A 39 0.19 28.33 -5.68
CA PRO A 39 -0.23 29.34 -4.72
C PRO A 39 -1.76 29.38 -4.76
N VAL A 40 -2.38 29.11 -3.61
CA VAL A 40 -3.82 29.24 -3.46
C VAL A 40 -4.15 30.70 -3.79
N SER A 41 -4.95 30.94 -4.83
CA SER A 41 -5.32 32.30 -5.24
C SER A 41 -5.98 33.01 -4.05
N GLY A 42 -5.24 33.92 -3.41
CA GLY A 42 -5.69 34.66 -2.22
C GLY A 42 -4.82 34.53 -0.97
N VAL A 43 -3.86 33.61 -0.91
CA VAL A 43 -2.99 33.47 0.28
C VAL A 43 -1.65 34.18 0.06
N LYS A 44 -1.51 35.39 0.62
CA LYS A 44 -0.22 36.07 0.77
C LYS A 44 0.57 35.38 1.89
N ILE A 45 1.56 34.58 1.52
CA ILE A 45 2.56 34.06 2.45
C ILE A 45 3.40 35.28 2.89
N ARG A 46 3.25 35.74 4.14
CA ARG A 46 4.17 36.73 4.72
C ARG A 46 5.46 36.01 5.12
N PRO A 47 6.63 36.64 4.88
CA PRO A 47 7.92 36.13 5.35
C PRO A 47 8.02 36.13 6.87
#